data_AF-F9FBX8-F1
#
_entry.id   AF-F9FBX8-F1
#
_cell.length_a   1.000
_cell.length_b   1.000
_cell.length_c   1.000
_cell.angle_alpha   90.00
_cell.angle_beta   90.00
_cell.angle_gamma   90.00
#
_symmetry.space_group_name_H-M   'P 1'
#
loop_
_entity.id
_entity.type
_entity.pdbx_description
1 polymer ?
#
loop_
_entity_poly.entity_id
_entity_poly.type
_entity_poly.pdbx_seq_one_letter_code
_entity_poly.pdbx_strand_id
1 'polypeptide(L)'
;MDPSGYSYVAHGAGSESSYRNNLEVFSRFRFHPQVMVNITGIDASLKYSSQTTTLPMKKISSFRSKNQVLWQQVSLSNLDDGLPRDMFKSIESTGMNAIVLTVDSAGDRTAYRPLRRLKDTSISRDPRYTLMTWDYYTELQSATSLPIIPKGIRTVEDAREAIEPRGRSLDGLPSALEVAWEIHQRDLSIFEEIKVYADGGVRYGTDVLKLLALGVLLAWGGLSSKQWAQKPEVLIF
;
A
#
# COMPACT_ATOMS: atom_id res chain seq x y z
N MET A 1 4.39 12.29 21.80
CA MET A 1 4.84 10.91 21.49
C MET A 1 6.14 10.70 22.22
N ASP A 2 6.31 9.57 22.91
CA ASP A 2 7.55 9.28 23.63
C ASP A 2 8.71 8.99 22.64
N PRO A 3 9.98 9.04 23.07
CA PRO A 3 11.12 8.84 22.18
C PRO A 3 11.16 7.49 21.46
N SER A 4 10.57 6.43 22.05
CA SER A 4 10.48 5.11 21.42
C SER A 4 9.39 5.10 20.35
N GLY A 5 8.21 5.65 20.64
CA GLY A 5 7.14 5.83 19.66
C GLY A 5 7.57 6.72 18.49
N TYR A 6 8.26 7.83 18.77
CA TYR A 6 8.77 8.71 17.72
C TYR A 6 9.83 8.01 16.88
N SER A 7 10.78 7.31 17.52
CA SER A 7 11.82 6.59 16.79
C SER A 7 11.21 5.52 15.90
N TYR A 8 10.21 4.77 16.37
CA TYR A 8 9.46 3.74 15.63
C TYR A 8 8.75 4.29 14.38
N VAL A 9 8.04 5.41 14.51
CA VAL A 9 7.26 5.96 13.39
C VAL A 9 8.15 6.70 12.38
N ALA A 10 9.27 7.29 12.83
CA ALA A 10 10.10 8.16 12.02
C ALA A 10 11.35 7.48 11.42
N HIS A 11 11.45 6.14 11.41
CA HIS A 11 12.61 5.42 10.84
C HIS A 11 12.32 4.72 9.51
N GLY A 12 13.37 4.53 8.71
CA GLY A 12 13.37 3.67 7.52
C GLY A 12 14.10 2.35 7.78
N ALA A 13 14.15 1.49 6.76
CA ALA A 13 15.03 0.32 6.75
C ALA A 13 16.46 0.74 6.38
N GLY A 14 17.45 0.01 6.87
CA GLY A 14 18.84 0.14 6.47
C GLY A 14 19.39 1.56 6.61
N SER A 15 20.09 2.02 5.58
CA SER A 15 20.64 3.39 5.49
C SER A 15 19.57 4.47 5.24
N GLU A 16 18.30 4.08 5.19
CA GLU A 16 17.14 4.92 4.89
C GLU A 16 17.24 5.61 3.52
N SER A 17 17.98 5.02 2.57
CA SER A 17 18.09 5.52 1.20
C SER A 17 16.73 5.50 0.49
N SER A 18 16.02 4.37 0.53
CA SER A 18 14.69 4.20 -0.06
C SER A 18 13.66 5.17 0.55
N TYR A 19 13.71 5.37 1.88
CA TYR A 19 12.85 6.33 2.57
C TYR A 19 13.10 7.77 2.12
N ARG A 20 14.35 8.19 1.96
CA ARG A 20 14.70 9.53 1.45
C ARG A 20 14.33 9.69 -0.02
N ASN A 21 14.59 8.67 -0.84
CA ASN A 21 14.23 8.68 -2.25
C ASN A 21 12.71 8.86 -2.45
N ASN A 22 11.88 8.19 -1.63
CA ASN A 22 10.43 8.39 -1.63
C ASN A 22 10.02 9.85 -1.44
N LEU A 23 10.80 10.65 -0.71
CA LEU A 23 10.52 12.08 -0.52
C LEU A 23 11.09 12.93 -1.67
N GLU A 24 12.31 12.62 -2.11
CA GLU A 24 13.05 13.44 -3.06
C GLU A 24 12.57 13.27 -4.51
N VAL A 25 12.11 12.07 -4.87
CA VAL A 25 11.75 11.69 -6.26
C VAL A 25 10.71 12.62 -6.87
N PHE A 26 9.72 13.06 -6.09
CA PHE A 26 8.64 13.92 -6.58
C PHE A 26 9.19 15.22 -7.16
N SER A 27 10.29 15.76 -6.62
CA SER A 27 10.90 17.01 -7.11
C SER A 27 11.54 16.87 -8.50
N ARG A 28 11.85 15.65 -8.93
CA ARG A 28 12.44 15.35 -10.25
C ARG A 28 11.41 15.46 -11.38
N PHE A 29 10.13 15.33 -11.05
CA PHE A 29 9.01 15.48 -11.98
C PHE A 29 8.38 16.87 -11.84
N ARG A 30 8.28 17.60 -12.95
CA ARG A 30 7.73 18.97 -13.00
C ARG A 30 6.48 19.02 -13.85
N PHE A 31 5.51 19.81 -13.42
CA PHE A 31 4.35 20.11 -14.25
C PHE A 31 4.74 21.09 -15.37
N HIS A 32 4.13 20.90 -16.53
CA HIS A 32 4.10 21.91 -17.57
C HIS A 32 2.76 22.65 -17.48
N PRO A 33 2.71 23.84 -16.85
CA PRO A 33 1.45 24.53 -16.62
C PRO A 33 0.84 24.94 -17.95
N GLN A 34 -0.41 24.56 -18.18
CA GLN A 34 -1.18 25.09 -19.32
C GLN A 34 -1.72 26.47 -18.95
N VAL A 35 -1.51 27.44 -19.84
CA VAL A 35 -2.03 28.80 -19.70
C VAL A 35 -3.27 28.99 -20.57
N MET A 36 -4.12 29.96 -20.21
CA MET A 36 -5.37 30.27 -20.94
C MET A 36 -6.41 29.13 -20.95
N VAL A 37 -6.40 28.29 -19.92
CA VAL A 37 -7.42 27.25 -19.72
C VAL A 37 -8.49 27.78 -18.77
N ASN A 38 -9.78 27.61 -19.13
CA ASN A 38 -10.86 27.93 -18.22
C ASN A 38 -10.92 26.90 -17.08
N ILE A 39 -10.59 27.33 -15.87
CA ILE A 39 -10.58 26.50 -14.66
C ILE A 39 -11.78 26.74 -13.74
N THR A 40 -12.80 27.47 -14.20
CA THR A 40 -14.02 27.69 -13.39
C THR A 40 -14.77 26.37 -13.20
N GLY A 41 -15.16 26.06 -11.96
CA GLY A 41 -15.97 24.88 -11.66
C GLY A 41 -15.21 23.56 -11.53
N ILE A 42 -13.88 23.59 -11.40
CA ILE A 42 -13.10 22.39 -11.07
C ILE A 42 -13.50 21.88 -9.69
N ASP A 43 -13.96 20.64 -9.62
CA ASP A 43 -14.13 19.92 -8.37
C ASP A 43 -12.76 19.48 -7.84
N ALA A 44 -12.27 20.17 -6.80
CA ALA A 44 -11.01 19.86 -6.13
C ALA A 44 -11.20 18.93 -4.92
N SER A 45 -12.37 18.30 -4.77
CA SER A 45 -12.62 17.43 -3.63
C SER A 45 -11.90 16.09 -3.78
N LEU A 46 -10.93 15.88 -2.88
CA LEU A 46 -10.23 14.61 -2.73
C LEU A 46 -10.51 14.06 -1.35
N LYS A 47 -11.07 12.85 -1.27
CA LYS A 47 -11.35 12.18 0.00
C LYS A 47 -10.14 11.32 0.38
N TYR A 48 -9.52 11.63 1.51
CA TYR A 48 -8.42 10.88 2.10
C TYR A 48 -8.76 10.52 3.56
N SER A 49 -8.47 9.30 3.99
CA SER A 49 -8.59 8.86 5.37
C SER A 49 -7.24 8.38 5.88
N SER A 50 -6.68 9.07 6.87
CA SER A 50 -5.49 8.62 7.62
C SER A 50 -5.95 7.94 8.90
N GLN A 51 -5.62 6.68 9.14
CA GLN A 51 -5.69 6.13 10.51
C GLN A 51 -4.61 5.09 10.76
N THR A 52 -3.69 5.41 11.66
CA THR A 52 -3.11 4.44 12.59
C THR A 52 -4.03 4.44 13.81
N THR A 53 -4.62 3.30 14.16
CA THR A 53 -5.61 3.23 15.24
C THR A 53 -5.30 2.08 16.17
N THR A 54 -5.45 2.33 17.47
CA THR A 54 -5.31 1.32 18.54
C THR A 54 -6.64 0.63 18.87
N LEU A 55 -7.71 0.97 18.14
CA LEU A 55 -9.03 0.41 18.39
C LEU A 55 -9.19 -0.97 17.72
N PRO A 56 -9.96 -1.89 18.34
CA PRO A 56 -10.32 -3.15 17.68
C PRO A 56 -11.10 -2.92 16.37
N MET A 57 -10.90 -3.81 15.39
CA MET A 57 -11.54 -3.75 14.07
C MET A 57 -13.07 -3.58 14.12
N LYS A 58 -13.75 -4.31 15.02
CA LYS A 58 -15.20 -4.18 15.23
C LYS A 58 -15.61 -2.77 15.66
N LYS A 59 -14.81 -2.13 16.50
CA LYS A 59 -15.07 -0.77 17.00
C LYS A 59 -14.80 0.26 15.90
N ILE A 60 -13.75 0.09 15.10
CA ILE A 60 -13.50 0.94 13.93
C ILE A 60 -14.67 0.87 12.96
N SER A 61 -15.12 -0.35 12.63
CA SER A 61 -16.27 -0.54 11.75
C SER A 61 -17.55 0.11 12.29
N SER A 62 -17.74 0.12 13.62
CA SER A 62 -18.91 0.77 14.22
C SER A 62 -18.97 2.29 14.02
N PHE A 63 -17.84 2.96 13.75
CA PHE A 63 -17.78 4.40 13.46
C PHE A 63 -17.96 4.73 11.97
N ARG A 64 -18.19 3.73 11.13
CA ARG A 64 -18.30 3.87 9.69
C ARG A 64 -19.46 4.80 9.30
N SER A 65 -19.16 5.81 8.50
CA SER A 65 -20.18 6.67 7.87
C SER A 65 -20.88 5.94 6.72
N LYS A 66 -22.11 6.35 6.39
CA LYS A 66 -22.87 5.80 5.26
C LYS A 66 -22.04 5.91 3.96
N ASN A 67 -21.83 4.77 3.28
CA ASN A 67 -21.01 4.62 2.07
C ASN A 67 -19.48 4.80 2.25
N GLN A 68 -18.97 4.94 3.47
CA GLN A 68 -17.52 4.97 3.69
C GLN A 68 -16.93 3.59 3.37
N VAL A 69 -15.83 3.56 2.62
CA VAL A 69 -15.11 2.32 2.32
C VAL A 69 -14.01 2.11 3.34
N LEU A 70 -13.91 0.90 3.87
CA LEU A 70 -12.89 0.51 4.84
C LEU A 70 -12.16 -0.73 4.36
N TRP A 71 -10.84 -0.72 4.46
CA TRP A 71 -9.97 -1.85 4.15
C TRP A 71 -9.22 -2.29 5.39
N GLN A 72 -8.91 -3.57 5.47
CA GLN A 72 -8.10 -4.12 6.55
C GLN A 72 -6.72 -4.51 6.00
N GLN A 73 -5.67 -3.81 6.44
CA GLN A 73 -4.30 -4.24 6.17
C GLN A 73 -3.94 -5.46 7.02
N VAL A 74 -3.32 -6.46 6.39
CA VAL A 74 -2.86 -7.69 7.03
C VAL A 74 -1.42 -7.95 6.63
N SER A 75 -0.61 -8.40 7.59
CA SER A 75 0.70 -9.00 7.37
C SER A 75 0.65 -10.41 7.94
N LEU A 76 1.13 -11.40 7.18
CA LEU A 76 1.22 -12.78 7.64
C LEU A 76 2.63 -13.00 8.22
N SER A 77 2.71 -13.58 9.40
CA SER A 77 3.98 -13.84 10.11
C SER A 77 4.24 -15.32 10.37
N ASN A 78 3.29 -16.21 10.03
CA ASN A 78 3.44 -17.65 10.15
C ASN A 78 2.58 -18.35 9.09
N LEU A 79 3.21 -19.05 8.14
CA LEU A 79 2.50 -19.81 7.10
C LEU A 79 2.46 -21.31 7.39
N ASP A 80 3.16 -21.76 8.44
CA ASP A 80 3.18 -23.15 8.88
C ASP A 80 1.78 -23.62 9.37
N ASP A 81 0.88 -22.69 9.68
CA ASP A 81 -0.47 -22.94 10.19
C ASP A 81 -1.52 -23.11 9.08
N GLY A 82 -1.10 -23.14 7.80
CA GLY A 82 -1.99 -23.21 6.64
C GLY A 82 -2.67 -21.87 6.30
N LEU A 83 -3.81 -21.92 5.62
CA LEU A 83 -4.53 -20.71 5.20
C LEU A 83 -5.23 -20.03 6.40
N PRO A 84 -5.12 -18.69 6.55
CA PRO A 84 -5.61 -17.94 7.70
C PRO A 84 -7.14 -17.69 7.68
N ARG A 85 -7.91 -18.76 7.48
CA ARG A 85 -9.37 -18.70 7.26
C ARG A 85 -10.13 -18.03 8.40
N ASP A 86 -9.75 -18.29 9.65
CA ASP A 86 -10.45 -17.72 10.81
C ASP A 86 -10.21 -16.21 10.93
N MET A 87 -9.00 -15.74 10.62
CA MET A 87 -8.70 -14.32 10.54
C MET A 87 -9.53 -13.66 9.44
N PHE A 88 -9.57 -14.26 8.24
CA PHE A 88 -10.34 -13.70 7.12
C PHE A 88 -11.84 -13.67 7.38
N LYS A 89 -12.42 -14.74 7.95
CA LYS A 89 -13.83 -14.74 8.40
C LYS A 89 -14.11 -13.65 9.44
N SER A 90 -13.16 -13.41 10.36
CA SER A 90 -13.28 -12.32 11.32
C SER A 90 -13.33 -10.96 10.62
N ILE A 91 -12.47 -10.72 9.63
CA ILE A 91 -12.46 -9.50 8.83
C ILE A 91 -13.78 -9.32 8.07
N GLU A 92 -14.25 -10.36 7.39
CA GLU A 92 -15.54 -10.39 6.70
C GLU A 92 -16.70 -9.98 7.61
N SER A 93 -16.74 -10.52 8.83
CA SER A 93 -17.79 -10.22 9.80
C SER A 93 -17.86 -8.76 10.24
N THR A 94 -16.80 -7.98 9.98
CA THR A 94 -16.78 -6.54 10.30
C THR A 94 -17.27 -5.65 9.17
N GLY A 95 -17.64 -6.21 8.02
CA GLY A 95 -18.15 -5.45 6.88
C GLY A 95 -17.08 -4.63 6.16
N MET A 96 -15.81 -5.02 6.27
CA MET A 96 -14.71 -4.46 5.48
C MET A 96 -14.94 -4.73 3.99
N ASN A 97 -14.40 -3.87 3.14
CA ASN A 97 -14.57 -3.94 1.69
C ASN A 97 -13.47 -4.73 0.98
N ALA A 98 -12.26 -4.80 1.57
CA ALA A 98 -11.12 -5.53 1.03
C ALA A 98 -10.09 -5.84 2.12
N ILE A 99 -9.24 -6.81 1.83
CA ILE A 99 -8.02 -7.14 2.60
C ILE A 99 -6.83 -6.59 1.83
N VAL A 100 -5.99 -5.79 2.48
CA VAL A 100 -4.74 -5.29 1.91
C VAL A 100 -3.60 -6.13 2.47
N LEU A 101 -3.12 -7.09 1.70
CA LEU A 101 -2.09 -8.04 2.11
C LEU A 101 -0.70 -7.46 1.86
N THR A 102 0.08 -7.28 2.92
CA THR A 102 1.48 -6.85 2.80
C THR A 102 2.33 -8.01 2.30
N VAL A 103 2.91 -7.87 1.10
CA VAL A 103 3.73 -8.91 0.45
C VAL A 103 5.24 -8.60 0.43
N ASP A 104 5.61 -7.36 0.74
CA ASP A 104 7.01 -6.87 0.73
C ASP A 104 7.73 -6.97 2.09
N SER A 105 7.13 -7.68 3.05
CA SER A 105 7.65 -7.88 4.39
C SER A 105 7.90 -9.37 4.68
N ALA A 106 8.54 -10.08 3.74
CA ALA A 106 8.86 -11.50 3.89
C ALA A 106 9.85 -11.78 5.04
N GLY A 107 10.51 -10.76 5.57
CA GLY A 107 11.31 -10.84 6.79
C GLY A 107 11.36 -9.48 7.47
N ASP A 108 11.91 -9.46 8.67
CA ASP A 108 12.06 -8.24 9.44
C ASP A 108 12.96 -7.21 8.75
N ARG A 109 12.55 -5.94 8.86
CA ARG A 109 13.37 -4.83 8.38
C ARG A 109 14.52 -4.59 9.35
N THR A 110 15.74 -4.47 8.84
CA THR A 110 16.86 -4.02 9.67
C THR A 110 16.72 -2.52 9.94
N ALA A 111 16.40 -2.13 11.16
CA ALA A 111 16.19 -0.73 11.54
C ALA A 111 17.32 -0.20 12.45
N TYR A 112 18.34 0.46 11.89
CA TYR A 112 19.50 0.93 12.66
C TYR A 112 19.20 2.08 13.63
N ARG A 113 18.26 2.98 13.29
CA ARG A 113 17.94 4.15 14.14
C ARG A 113 17.33 3.73 15.48
N PRO A 114 16.33 2.83 15.53
CA PRO A 114 15.83 2.28 16.78
C PRO A 114 16.89 1.49 17.56
N LEU A 115 17.70 0.66 16.90
CA LEU A 115 18.79 -0.10 17.53
C LEU A 115 19.79 0.77 18.29
N ARG A 116 20.02 2.02 17.84
CA ARG A 116 20.93 2.96 18.50
C ARG A 116 20.30 3.72 19.66
N ARG A 117 18.97 3.85 19.69
CA ARG A 117 18.25 4.75 20.59
C ARG A 117 17.50 4.03 21.71
N LEU A 118 17.24 2.74 21.55
CA LEU A 118 16.41 1.97 22.47
C LEU A 118 17.23 0.86 23.12
N LYS A 119 17.07 0.71 24.44
CA LYS A 119 17.71 -0.36 25.22
C LYS A 119 17.04 -1.72 24.98
N ASP A 120 15.77 -1.69 24.59
CA ASP A 120 15.04 -2.85 24.11
C ASP A 120 14.91 -2.77 22.58
N THR A 121 15.45 -3.77 21.90
CA THR A 121 15.51 -3.90 20.45
C THR A 121 14.50 -4.91 19.91
N SER A 122 13.50 -5.30 20.70
CA SER A 122 12.37 -6.19 20.33
C SER A 122 11.46 -5.68 19.20
N ILE A 123 11.92 -4.67 18.46
CA ILE A 123 11.30 -4.02 17.31
C ILE A 123 11.47 -4.89 16.05
N SER A 124 12.40 -5.85 16.08
CA SER A 124 12.45 -6.97 15.14
C SER A 124 11.41 -7.99 15.58
N ARG A 125 10.21 -7.91 14.97
CA ARG A 125 9.13 -8.84 15.24
C ARG A 125 9.23 -10.00 14.25
N ASP A 126 9.88 -11.05 14.73
CA ASP A 126 9.98 -12.38 14.12
C ASP A 126 11.12 -12.54 13.09
N PRO A 127 12.21 -13.26 13.44
CA PRO A 127 13.32 -13.52 12.52
C PRO A 127 12.98 -14.53 11.41
N ARG A 128 11.76 -15.09 11.42
CA ARG A 128 11.34 -16.09 10.43
C ARG A 128 11.03 -15.43 9.10
N TYR A 129 11.49 -16.07 8.03
CA TYR A 129 11.07 -15.70 6.69
C TYR A 129 9.66 -16.24 6.42
N THR A 130 8.79 -15.38 5.93
CA THR A 130 7.46 -15.73 5.44
C THR A 130 7.57 -16.10 3.96
N LEU A 131 7.21 -17.33 3.61
CA LEU A 131 7.18 -17.80 2.22
C LEU A 131 5.99 -17.20 1.47
N MET A 132 6.14 -15.97 0.98
CA MET A 132 5.13 -15.35 0.13
C MET A 132 5.41 -15.67 -1.33
N THR A 133 4.67 -16.63 -1.89
CA THR A 133 4.65 -16.91 -3.33
C THR A 133 3.30 -16.53 -3.91
N TRP A 134 3.24 -16.41 -5.22
CA TRP A 134 1.98 -16.11 -5.87
C TRP A 134 1.01 -17.30 -5.97
N ASP A 135 1.52 -18.54 -5.99
CA ASP A 135 0.68 -19.72 -5.80
C ASP A 135 -0.02 -19.65 -4.45
N TYR A 136 0.73 -19.30 -3.39
CA TYR A 136 0.17 -19.08 -2.07
C TYR A 136 -0.82 -17.91 -2.03
N TYR A 137 -0.54 -16.81 -2.74
CA TYR A 137 -1.50 -15.71 -2.90
C TYR A 137 -2.81 -16.16 -3.55
N THR A 138 -2.75 -17.01 -4.58
CA THR A 138 -3.94 -17.59 -5.23
C THR A 138 -4.74 -18.45 -4.25
N GLU A 139 -4.05 -19.25 -3.43
CA GLU A 139 -4.69 -20.02 -2.36
C GLU A 139 -5.34 -19.11 -1.31
N LEU A 140 -4.71 -17.99 -0.94
CA LEU A 140 -5.27 -17.00 -0.02
C LEU A 140 -6.56 -16.39 -0.54
N GLN A 141 -6.65 -16.11 -1.84
CA GLN A 141 -7.88 -15.61 -2.45
C GLN A 141 -9.04 -16.60 -2.30
N SER A 142 -8.77 -17.91 -2.30
CA SER A 142 -9.81 -18.93 -2.06
C SER A 142 -10.29 -19.01 -0.60
N ALA A 143 -9.56 -18.41 0.34
CA ALA A 143 -9.85 -18.46 1.76
C ALA A 143 -10.86 -17.38 2.23
N THR A 144 -11.29 -16.49 1.34
CA THR A 144 -12.21 -15.38 1.64
C THR A 144 -13.04 -14.99 0.41
N SER A 145 -14.18 -14.38 0.66
CA SER A 145 -15.02 -13.71 -0.34
C SER A 145 -14.61 -12.25 -0.60
N LEU A 146 -13.76 -11.67 0.25
CA LEU A 146 -13.28 -10.30 0.07
C LEU A 146 -12.18 -10.23 -1.00
N PRO A 147 -12.13 -9.15 -1.80
CA PRO A 147 -10.96 -8.86 -2.62
C PRO A 147 -9.71 -8.77 -1.75
N ILE A 148 -8.65 -9.47 -2.15
CA ILE A 148 -7.31 -9.32 -1.59
C ILE A 148 -6.51 -8.42 -2.53
N ILE A 149 -5.87 -7.39 -1.98
CA ILE A 149 -5.04 -6.41 -2.69
C ILE A 149 -3.60 -6.62 -2.22
N PRO A 150 -2.66 -7.02 -3.09
CA PRO A 150 -1.26 -7.14 -2.71
C PRO A 150 -0.65 -5.74 -2.57
N LYS A 151 -0.07 -5.49 -1.40
CA LYS A 151 0.61 -4.24 -1.02
C LYS A 151 2.10 -4.46 -0.95
N GLY A 152 2.82 -3.60 -1.67
CA GLY A 152 4.27 -3.64 -1.76
C GLY A 152 4.79 -4.12 -3.11
N ILE A 153 4.02 -3.96 -4.19
CA ILE A 153 4.44 -4.23 -5.57
C ILE A 153 5.50 -3.21 -5.99
N ARG A 154 6.61 -3.67 -6.58
CA ARG A 154 7.82 -2.85 -6.82
C ARG A 154 8.31 -2.82 -8.26
N THR A 155 7.78 -3.66 -9.12
CA THR A 155 8.20 -3.81 -10.51
C THR A 155 6.99 -3.90 -11.42
N VAL A 156 7.19 -3.59 -12.70
CA VAL A 156 6.14 -3.79 -13.72
C VAL A 156 5.81 -5.28 -13.84
N GLU A 157 6.83 -6.14 -13.71
CA GLU A 157 6.68 -7.58 -13.69
C GLU A 157 5.77 -8.01 -12.53
N ASP A 158 6.04 -7.61 -11.28
CA ASP A 158 5.16 -7.95 -10.15
C ASP A 158 3.74 -7.37 -10.31
N ALA A 159 3.58 -6.20 -10.95
CA ALA A 159 2.28 -5.61 -11.22
C ALA A 159 1.50 -6.39 -12.29
N ARG A 160 2.20 -6.84 -13.34
CA ARG A 160 1.67 -7.83 -14.28
C ARG A 160 1.40 -9.15 -13.59
N GLU A 161 2.20 -9.52 -12.61
CA GLU A 161 2.06 -10.82 -12.00
C GLU A 161 0.95 -10.88 -10.96
N ALA A 162 0.55 -9.72 -10.43
CA ALA A 162 -0.75 -9.56 -9.79
C ALA A 162 -1.95 -9.80 -10.73
N ILE A 163 -1.72 -9.71 -12.04
CA ILE A 163 -2.66 -10.15 -13.09
C ILE A 163 -2.39 -11.64 -13.43
N GLU A 164 -1.12 -12.07 -13.51
CA GLU A 164 -0.65 -13.44 -13.81
C GLU A 164 0.72 -13.82 -13.13
N PRO A 165 0.82 -14.72 -12.13
CA PRO A 165 1.75 -14.75 -10.94
C PRO A 165 3.25 -15.27 -10.92
N ARG A 166 4.28 -14.44 -10.52
CA ARG A 166 5.76 -14.68 -10.20
C ARG A 166 6.49 -13.39 -9.66
N GLY A 167 7.27 -13.39 -8.56
CA GLY A 167 8.24 -12.28 -8.21
C GLY A 167 8.37 -11.78 -6.74
N ARG A 168 9.44 -11.02 -6.34
CA ARG A 168 10.05 -10.91 -4.95
C ARG A 168 10.55 -9.48 -4.51
N SER A 169 10.94 -9.26 -3.22
CA SER A 169 11.31 -7.95 -2.56
C SER A 169 12.76 -7.78 -1.97
N LEU A 170 13.27 -6.52 -1.78
CA LEU A 170 14.63 -6.11 -1.27
C LEU A 170 14.70 -4.65 -0.66
N ASP A 171 15.85 -4.14 -0.16
CA ASP A 171 16.13 -2.69 0.14
C ASP A 171 17.01 -2.05 -0.96
N GLY A 172 16.97 -0.72 -1.13
CA GLY A 172 17.51 0.00 -2.30
C GLY A 172 16.53 0.07 -3.47
N LEU A 173 15.23 -0.01 -3.16
CA LEU A 173 14.15 -0.13 -4.13
C LEU A 173 13.71 1.22 -4.73
N PRO A 174 13.11 1.19 -5.92
CA PRO A 174 12.42 2.35 -6.48
C PRO A 174 11.28 2.81 -5.58
N SER A 175 10.94 4.10 -5.69
CA SER A 175 9.77 4.68 -5.05
C SER A 175 8.47 4.34 -5.79
N ALA A 176 7.32 4.42 -5.12
CA ALA A 176 6.01 4.30 -5.76
C ALA A 176 5.83 5.20 -7.00
N LEU A 177 6.42 6.41 -7.03
CA LEU A 177 6.37 7.27 -8.22
C LEU A 177 7.21 6.72 -9.37
N GLU A 178 8.40 6.17 -9.08
CA GLU A 178 9.25 5.54 -10.08
C GLU A 178 8.61 4.27 -10.64
N VAL A 179 7.96 3.45 -9.81
CA VAL A 179 7.23 2.26 -10.27
C VAL A 179 6.02 2.66 -11.11
N ALA A 180 5.25 3.67 -10.70
CA ALA A 180 4.14 4.19 -11.52
C ALA A 180 4.63 4.73 -12.87
N TRP A 181 5.75 5.45 -12.87
CA TRP A 181 6.39 5.94 -14.08
C TRP A 181 6.86 4.78 -14.98
N GLU A 182 7.46 3.75 -14.39
CA GLU A 182 7.92 2.57 -15.11
C GLU A 182 6.75 1.82 -15.77
N ILE A 183 5.65 1.60 -15.04
CA ILE A 183 4.41 1.03 -15.59
C ILE A 183 3.92 1.89 -16.76
N HIS A 184 3.86 3.21 -16.59
CA HIS A 184 3.43 4.13 -17.65
C HIS A 184 4.29 4.03 -18.92
N GLN A 185 5.60 3.82 -18.77
CA GLN A 185 6.55 3.75 -19.88
C GLN A 185 6.58 2.36 -20.56
N ARG A 186 6.52 1.29 -19.76
CA ARG A 186 6.73 -0.07 -20.24
C ARG A 186 5.43 -0.76 -20.60
N ASP A 187 4.35 -0.45 -19.89
CA ASP A 187 3.10 -1.19 -19.99
C ASP A 187 1.87 -0.41 -19.49
N LEU A 188 1.39 0.53 -20.32
CA LEU A 188 0.29 1.40 -19.95
C LEU A 188 -1.04 0.65 -19.75
N SER A 189 -1.23 -0.53 -20.37
CA SER A 189 -2.50 -1.27 -20.27
C SER A 189 -2.76 -1.80 -18.86
N ILE A 190 -1.74 -1.88 -18.00
CA ILE A 190 -1.91 -2.21 -16.58
C ILE A 190 -2.89 -1.23 -15.90
N PHE A 191 -2.81 0.07 -16.20
CA PHE A 191 -3.75 1.06 -15.64
C PHE A 191 -5.18 0.92 -16.20
N GLU A 192 -5.34 0.25 -17.35
CA GLU A 192 -6.62 -0.05 -17.95
C GLU A 192 -7.21 -1.37 -17.42
N GLU A 193 -6.37 -2.33 -17.07
CA GLU A 193 -6.78 -3.67 -16.63
C GLU A 193 -7.04 -3.74 -15.13
N ILE A 194 -6.22 -3.05 -14.31
CA ILE A 194 -6.30 -3.09 -12.85
C ILE A 194 -6.28 -1.69 -12.25
N LYS A 195 -6.76 -1.58 -11.01
CA LYS A 195 -6.59 -0.36 -10.21
C LYS A 195 -5.22 -0.38 -9.54
N VAL A 196 -4.37 0.57 -9.89
CA VAL A 196 -3.06 0.74 -9.26
C VAL A 196 -3.18 1.83 -8.21
N TYR A 197 -2.80 1.52 -6.97
CA TYR A 197 -2.74 2.49 -5.88
C TYR A 197 -1.31 2.77 -5.46
N ALA A 198 -0.99 3.97 -4.98
CA ALA A 198 0.34 4.28 -4.41
C ALA A 198 0.28 4.70 -2.95
N ASP A 199 1.24 4.21 -2.16
CA ASP A 199 1.60 4.77 -0.86
C ASP A 199 3.12 4.95 -0.78
N GLY A 200 3.58 6.09 -0.25
CA GLY A 200 5.02 6.36 -0.13
C GLY A 200 5.38 7.79 -0.48
N GLY A 201 5.96 8.52 0.48
CA GLY A 201 6.62 9.81 0.21
C GLY A 201 5.73 11.01 -0.15
N VAL A 202 4.43 10.82 -0.42
CA VAL A 202 3.47 11.89 -0.72
C VAL A 202 3.37 12.87 0.46
N ARG A 203 3.61 14.16 0.23
CA ARG A 203 3.53 15.22 1.27
C ARG A 203 2.68 16.42 0.84
N TYR A 204 2.57 16.67 -0.45
CA TYR A 204 1.88 17.84 -1.00
C TYR A 204 0.80 17.44 -2.00
N GLY A 205 -0.19 18.31 -2.21
CA GLY A 205 -1.22 18.10 -3.24
C GLY A 205 -0.64 17.95 -4.65
N THR A 206 0.50 18.58 -4.92
CA THR A 206 1.24 18.41 -6.18
C THR A 206 1.81 17.01 -6.36
N ASP A 207 2.14 16.30 -5.28
CA ASP A 207 2.64 14.92 -5.36
C ASP A 207 1.51 13.97 -5.73
N VAL A 208 0.33 14.22 -5.14
CA VAL A 208 -0.92 13.55 -5.51
C VAL A 208 -1.24 13.75 -6.99
N LEU A 209 -1.19 15.00 -7.47
CA LEU A 209 -1.47 15.30 -8.88
C LEU A 209 -0.51 14.59 -9.84
N LYS A 210 0.77 14.41 -9.45
CA LYS A 210 1.76 13.68 -10.27
C LYS A 210 1.39 12.21 -10.40
N LEU A 211 0.98 11.57 -9.29
CA LEU A 211 0.54 10.17 -9.31
C LEU A 211 -0.76 10.00 -10.11
N LEU A 212 -1.74 10.89 -9.90
CA LEU A 212 -2.99 10.88 -10.67
C LEU A 212 -2.74 11.05 -12.18
N ALA A 213 -1.80 11.92 -12.56
CA ALA A 213 -1.43 12.12 -13.97
C ALA A 213 -0.80 10.87 -14.63
N LEU A 214 -0.25 9.95 -13.84
CA LEU A 214 0.28 8.67 -14.32
C LEU A 214 -0.77 7.55 -14.40
N GLY A 215 -2.01 7.79 -13.94
CA GLY A 215 -3.08 6.79 -13.89
C GLY A 215 -3.25 6.08 -12.55
N VAL A 216 -2.47 6.47 -11.53
CA VAL A 216 -2.54 5.89 -10.19
C VAL A 216 -3.77 6.42 -9.43
N LEU A 217 -4.51 5.54 -8.76
CA LEU A 217 -5.53 5.90 -7.78
C LEU A 217 -4.90 6.05 -6.38
N LEU A 218 -5.40 6.92 -5.51
CA LEU A 218 -4.76 7.09 -4.20
C LEU A 218 -5.25 6.04 -3.20
N ALA A 219 -4.31 5.29 -2.60
CA ALA A 219 -4.55 4.13 -1.72
C ALA A 219 -5.31 4.41 -0.42
N TRP A 220 -5.70 5.66 -0.18
CA TRP A 220 -6.27 6.10 1.08
C TRP A 220 -7.59 6.86 0.88
N GLY A 221 -8.13 6.78 -0.33
CA GLY A 221 -9.39 7.35 -0.74
C GLY A 221 -10.16 6.35 -1.58
N GLY A 222 -11.19 5.75 -1.01
CA GLY A 222 -12.12 4.95 -1.78
C GLY A 222 -12.95 5.84 -2.73
N LEU A 223 -13.00 5.50 -4.02
CA LEU A 223 -14.06 5.95 -4.91
C LEU A 223 -15.43 5.45 -4.42
N SER A 224 -16.53 6.02 -4.89
CA SER A 224 -17.88 5.66 -4.41
C SER A 224 -18.20 4.16 -4.59
N SER A 225 -19.05 3.59 -3.71
CA SER A 225 -19.42 2.17 -3.61
C SER A 225 -19.90 1.48 -4.91
N LYS A 226 -20.18 2.23 -5.98
CA LYS A 226 -20.71 1.69 -7.25
C LYS A 226 -19.65 1.18 -8.25
N GLN A 227 -18.36 1.49 -8.05
CA GLN A 227 -17.27 1.12 -8.99
C GLN A 227 -16.33 0.01 -8.48
N TRP A 228 -16.70 -0.66 -7.39
CA TRP A 228 -15.77 -1.51 -6.63
C TRP A 228 -15.58 -2.92 -7.19
N ALA A 229 -16.56 -3.47 -7.90
CA ALA A 229 -16.64 -4.90 -8.16
C ALA A 229 -16.11 -5.38 -9.53
N GLN A 230 -15.40 -4.55 -10.30
CA GLN A 230 -15.21 -4.83 -11.74
C GLN A 230 -13.76 -5.07 -12.22
N LYS A 231 -12.72 -4.76 -11.42
CA LYS A 231 -11.31 -4.95 -11.83
C LYS A 231 -10.42 -5.41 -10.67
N PRO A 232 -9.39 -6.24 -10.91
CA PRO A 232 -8.35 -6.52 -9.91
C PRO A 232 -7.61 -5.25 -9.48
N GLU A 233 -6.93 -5.29 -8.33
CA GLU A 233 -6.36 -4.10 -7.68
C GLU A 233 -4.97 -4.40 -7.07
N VAL A 234 -4.04 -3.44 -7.13
CA VAL A 234 -2.68 -3.53 -6.56
C VAL A 234 -2.25 -2.25 -5.86
N LEU A 235 -1.38 -2.35 -4.85
CA LEU A 235 -0.79 -1.20 -4.15
C LEU A 235 0.74 -1.20 -4.28
N ILE A 236 1.27 -0.22 -5.02
CA ILE A 236 2.71 0.06 -5.17
C ILE A 236 3.22 0.91 -3.99
N PHE A 237 4.46 0.65 -3.58
CA PHE A 237 5.15 1.34 -2.49
C PHE A 237 6.51 1.85 -2.95
#